data_AF-A0A3D1YD62-F1
#
_entry.id   AF-A0A3D1YD62-F1
#
_cell.length_a   1.000
_cell.length_b   1.000
_cell.length_c   1.000
_cell.angle_alpha   90.00
_cell.angle_beta   90.00
_cell.angle_gamma   90.00
#
_symmetry.space_group_name_H-M   'P 1'
#
loop_
_entity.id
_entity.type
_entity.pdbx_description
1 polymer ?
#
loop_
_entity_poly.entity_id
_entity_poly.type
_entity_poly.pdbx_seq_one_letter_code
_entity_poly.pdbx_strand_id
1 'polypeptide(L)' 'YHDGQREGKFSTKSEDIMELLEDYGDIPEELHKKILSEQDPDTLKKWLKLAAKVSSMDEFAAKM' A
#
# COMPACT_ATOMS: atom_id res chain seq x y z
N TYR A 1 -3.37 11.36 25.39
CA TYR A 1 -4.19 10.23 24.97
C TYR A 1 -4.42 10.37 23.47
N HIS A 2 -3.98 9.38 22.69
CA HIS A 2 -4.06 9.35 21.24
C HIS A 2 -5.50 9.05 20.80
N ASP A 3 -6.29 10.08 20.53
CA ASP A 3 -7.55 9.91 19.79
C ASP A 3 -7.77 11.18 18.97
N GLY A 4 -7.74 11.06 17.64
CA GLY A 4 -7.80 12.22 16.75
C GLY A 4 -7.33 12.01 15.30
N GLN A 5 -6.92 10.81 14.88
CA GLN A 5 -6.50 10.55 13.48
C GLN A 5 -7.29 9.43 12.78
N ARG A 6 -8.59 9.28 13.06
CA ARG A 6 -9.40 8.27 12.37
C ARG A 6 -10.01 8.75 11.05
N GLU A 7 -9.99 10.05 10.77
CA GLU A 7 -10.73 10.60 9.62
C GLU A 7 -9.84 10.98 8.41
N GLY A 8 -8.51 10.93 8.53
CA GLY A 8 -7.57 11.25 7.43
C GLY A 8 -6.75 10.08 6.88
N LYS A 9 -6.84 8.88 7.46
CA LYS A 9 -5.90 7.77 7.18
C LYS A 9 -6.24 6.88 5.99
N PHE A 10 -7.40 7.05 5.37
CA PHE A 10 -7.80 6.18 4.26
C PHE A 10 -7.11 6.58 2.96
N SER A 11 -6.99 7.88 2.66
CA SER A 11 -6.32 8.35 1.44
C SER A 11 -4.82 8.08 1.47
N THR A 12 -4.17 8.28 2.63
CA THR A 12 -2.71 8.23 2.70
C THR A 12 -2.15 6.81 2.58
N LYS A 13 -2.90 5.77 2.96
CA LYS A 13 -2.35 4.39 2.94
C LYS A 13 -2.04 3.90 1.53
N SER A 14 -2.91 4.20 0.56
CA SER A 14 -2.70 3.82 -0.84
C SER A 14 -1.47 4.53 -1.39
N GLU A 15 -1.32 5.82 -1.05
CA GLU A 15 -0.17 6.64 -1.40
C GLU A 15 1.12 6.14 -0.73
N ASP A 16 1.07 5.77 0.56
CA ASP A 16 2.22 5.22 1.30
C ASP A 16 2.70 3.89 0.69
N ILE A 17 1.77 3.02 0.30
CA ILE A 17 2.12 1.76 -0.39
C ILE A 17 2.78 2.08 -1.72
N MET A 18 2.18 2.97 -2.49
CA MET A 18 2.69 3.39 -3.80
C MET A 18 4.10 3.99 -3.71
N GLU A 19 4.36 4.87 -2.75
CA GLU A 19 5.68 5.47 -2.54
C GLU A 19 6.75 4.40 -2.24
N LEU A 20 6.43 3.43 -1.37
CA LEU A 20 7.33 2.29 -1.11
C LEU A 20 7.55 1.43 -2.35
N LEU A 21 6.50 1.26 -3.15
CA LEU A 21 6.54 0.44 -4.36
C LEU A 21 7.35 1.10 -5.47
N GLU A 22 7.29 2.43 -5.59
CA GLU A 22 8.06 3.22 -6.55
C GLU A 22 9.57 3.12 -6.28
N ASP A 23 9.98 2.99 -5.01
CA ASP A 23 11.40 2.77 -4.63
C ASP A 23 11.96 1.44 -5.17
N TYR A 24 11.11 0.41 -5.33
CA TYR A 24 11.49 -0.86 -5.96
C TYR A 24 11.51 -0.80 -7.49
N GLY A 25 10.89 0.22 -8.11
CA GLY A 25 10.86 0.42 -9.56
C GLY A 25 9.45 0.64 -10.12
N ASP A 26 9.22 0.17 -11.35
CA ASP A 26 7.98 0.43 -12.09
C ASP A 26 6.80 -0.34 -11.49
N ILE A 27 5.79 0.38 -11.00
CA ILE A 27 4.59 -0.20 -10.41
C ILE A 27 3.66 -0.64 -11.55
N PRO A 28 3.33 -1.94 -11.67
CA PRO A 28 2.43 -2.40 -12.72
C PRO A 28 1.07 -1.71 -12.62
N GLU A 29 0.49 -1.33 -13.76
CA GLU A 29 -0.77 -0.58 -13.79
C GLU A 29 -1.94 -1.36 -13.14
N GLU A 30 -1.92 -2.70 -13.22
CA GLU A 30 -2.87 -3.56 -12.52
C GLU A 30 -2.78 -3.43 -11.01
N LEU A 31 -1.55 -3.35 -10.49
CA LEU A 31 -1.22 -3.24 -9.08
C LEU A 31 -1.62 -1.86 -8.55
N HIS A 32 -1.29 -0.82 -9.31
CA HIS A 32 -1.70 0.56 -9.08
C HIS A 32 -3.23 0.68 -8.97
N LYS A 33 -3.97 0.15 -9.96
CA LYS A 33 -5.44 0.14 -9.94
C LYS A 33 -5.98 -0.65 -8.76
N LYS A 34 -5.39 -1.79 -8.41
CA LYS A 34 -5.82 -2.61 -7.28
C LYS A 34 -5.63 -1.90 -5.95
N ILE A 35 -4.52 -1.20 -5.75
CA ILE A 35 -4.24 -0.39 -4.56
C ILE A 35 -5.17 0.81 -4.44
N LEU A 36 -5.43 1.52 -5.54
CA LEU A 36 -6.34 2.67 -5.56
C LEU A 36 -7.82 2.28 -5.45
N SER A 37 -8.19 1.12 -5.98
CA SER A 37 -9.57 0.65 -5.95
C SER A 37 -9.92 -0.08 -4.64
N GLU A 38 -8.92 -0.41 -3.82
CA GLU A 38 -9.12 -1.02 -2.51
C GLU A 38 -9.59 0.02 -1.49
N GLN A 39 -10.72 -0.26 -0.85
CA GLN A 39 -11.32 0.60 0.17
C GLN A 39 -11.18 0.00 1.57
N ASP A 40 -10.72 -1.25 1.67
CA ASP A 40 -10.55 -1.94 2.94
C ASP A 40 -9.28 -1.46 3.67
N PRO A 41 -9.42 -0.80 4.84
CA PRO A 41 -8.29 -0.21 5.55
C PRO A 41 -7.36 -1.26 6.15
N ASP A 42 -7.85 -2.46 6.43
CA ASP A 42 -7.06 -3.57 6.96
C ASP A 42 -6.21 -4.20 5.85
N THR A 43 -6.76 -4.31 4.65
CA THR A 43 -6.07 -4.78 3.44
C THR A 43 -4.97 -3.81 3.03
N LEU A 44 -5.28 -2.51 2.91
CA LEU A 44 -4.26 -1.48 2.66
C LEU A 44 -3.15 -1.50 3.74
N LYS A 45 -3.50 -1.70 5.01
CA LYS A 45 -2.51 -1.79 6.09
C LYS A 45 -1.64 -3.06 5.98
N LYS A 46 -2.17 -4.17 5.50
CA LYS A 46 -1.39 -5.40 5.21
C LYS A 46 -0.45 -5.17 4.05
N TRP A 47 -0.93 -4.57 2.97
CA TRP A 47 -0.12 -4.21 1.80
C TRP A 47 0.99 -3.23 2.17
N LEU A 48 0.72 -2.20 2.99
CA LEU A 48 1.76 -1.28 3.44
C LEU A 48 2.91 -1.98 4.18
N LYS A 49 2.56 -2.89 5.09
CA LYS A 49 3.56 -3.71 5.80
C LYS A 49 4.25 -4.72 4.89
N LEU A 50 3.57 -5.20 3.85
CA LEU A 50 4.12 -6.12 2.87
C LEU A 50 5.14 -5.38 1.99
N ALA A 51 4.78 -4.21 1.47
CA ALA A 51 5.67 -3.34 0.70
C ALA A 51 6.94 -2.96 1.48
N ALA A 52 6.84 -2.74 2.80
CA ALA A 52 8.00 -2.49 3.64
C ALA A 52 8.83 -3.76 3.99
N LYS A 53 8.30 -4.96 3.75
CA LYS A 53 8.94 -6.25 4.10
C LYS A 53 9.57 -6.95 2.90
N VAL A 54 8.93 -6.85 1.75
CA VAL A 54 9.44 -7.39 0.49
C VAL A 54 10.67 -6.61 0.07
N SER A 55 11.57 -7.22 -0.69
CA SER A 55 12.75 -6.54 -1.23
C SER A 55 12.64 -6.23 -2.72
N SER A 56 11.53 -6.63 -3.34
CA SER A 56 11.30 -6.51 -4.78
C SER A 56 9.79 -6.40 -5.08
N MET A 57 9.47 -5.69 -6.16
CA MET A 57 8.10 -5.59 -6.70
C MET A 57 7.45 -6.95 -6.97
N ASP A 58 8.21 -7.90 -7.52
CA ASP A 58 7.72 -9.25 -7.83
C ASP A 58 7.25 -9.99 -6.58
N GLU A 59 8.00 -9.87 -5.47
CA GLU A 59 7.62 -10.51 -4.21
C GLU A 59 6.37 -9.87 -3.60
N PHE A 60 6.19 -8.56 -3.78
CA PHE A 60 4.96 -7.87 -3.40
C PHE A 60 3.78 -8.39 -4.22
N ALA A 61 3.91 -8.40 -5.55
CA ALA A 61 2.87 -8.86 -6.47
C ALA A 61 2.49 -10.33 -6.26
N ALA A 62 3.45 -11.17 -5.87
CA ALA A 62 3.20 -12.58 -5.56
C ALA A 62 2.44 -12.81 -4.23
N LYS A 63 2.47 -11.84 -3.30
CA LYS A 63 1.88 -11.96 -1.95
C LYS A 63 0.66 -11.06 -1.71
N MET A 64 0.31 -10.18 -2.65
CA MET A 64 -0.87 -9.32 -2.61
C MET A 64 -2.17 -10.05 -2.96
#